data_AF-A0A7J9EWY9-F1
#
_entry.id   AF-A0A7J9EWY9-F1
#
_cell.length_a   1.000
_cell.length_b   1.000
_cell.length_c   1.000
_cell.angle_alpha   90.00
_cell.angle_beta   90.00
_cell.angle_gamma   90.00
#
_symmetry.space_group_name_H-M   'P 1'
#
loop_
_entity.id
_entity.type
_entity.pdbx_description
1 polymer ?
#
loop_
_entity_poly.entity_id
_entity_poly.type
_entity_poly.pdbx_seq_one_letter_code
_entity_poly.pdbx_strand_id
1 'polypeptide(L)'
;MLRMLVTRSSGSLRSLHIAGLRNDSIFSFITENAGSLQVLQLSGSLINDSIVKQTAQRLSTITFLDLTCCPKIDAQALEAIGKYCKLLETLCRDIMFLDVLGKVEAEDEANAIAGTMPRLKHLDLGFHLISTECVLNILSHCHQLERLIINVCVRECEI
;
A
#
# COMPACT_ATOMS: atom_id res chain seq x y z
N MET A 1 20.21 -8.46 -10.82
CA MET A 1 19.15 -8.83 -11.78
C MET A 1 18.09 -7.75 -11.92
N LEU A 2 17.34 -7.39 -10.88
CA LEU A 2 16.26 -6.38 -10.94
C LEU A 2 16.67 -5.04 -11.58
N ARG A 3 17.80 -4.45 -11.14
CA ARG A 3 18.29 -3.19 -11.71
C ARG A 3 18.47 -3.26 -13.22
N MET A 4 19.02 -4.37 -13.71
CA MET A 4 19.24 -4.61 -15.14
C MET A 4 17.92 -4.70 -15.92
N LEU A 5 16.90 -5.38 -15.36
CA LEU A 5 15.58 -5.51 -15.99
C LEU A 5 14.90 -4.15 -16.12
N VAL A 6 14.89 -3.37 -15.04
CA VAL A 6 14.31 -2.02 -15.03
C VAL A 6 15.04 -1.10 -16.00
N THR A 7 16.38 -1.07 -16.00
CA THR A 7 17.15 -0.26 -16.96
C THR A 7 16.87 -0.67 -18.41
N ARG A 8 16.80 -1.98 -18.71
CA ARG A 8 16.53 -2.48 -20.07
C ARG A 8 15.10 -2.23 -20.54
N SER A 9 14.16 -2.02 -19.63
CA SER A 9 12.80 -1.64 -20.00
C SER A 9 12.73 -0.24 -20.61
N SER A 10 13.74 0.61 -20.40
CA SER A 10 13.77 1.99 -20.91
C SER A 10 12.47 2.76 -20.62
N GLY A 11 11.93 2.57 -19.41
CA GLY A 11 10.69 3.21 -18.97
C GLY A 11 9.39 2.61 -19.54
N SER A 12 9.46 1.51 -20.29
CA SER A 12 8.27 0.83 -20.83
C SER A 12 7.59 -0.11 -19.81
N LEU A 13 8.28 -0.46 -18.71
CA LEU A 13 7.76 -1.40 -17.72
C LEU A 13 6.44 -0.90 -17.12
N ARG A 14 5.36 -1.68 -17.30
CA ARG A 14 4.01 -1.39 -16.79
C ARG A 14 3.64 -2.17 -15.54
N SER A 15 4.22 -3.36 -15.36
CA SER A 15 3.94 -4.21 -14.23
C SER A 15 5.25 -4.77 -13.65
N LEU A 16 5.39 -4.68 -12.33
CA LEU A 16 6.54 -5.18 -11.60
C LEU A 16 6.10 -5.83 -10.29
N HIS A 17 6.45 -7.11 -10.14
CA HIS A 17 6.09 -7.92 -8.99
C HIS A 17 7.38 -8.36 -8.30
N ILE A 18 7.53 -8.01 -7.02
CA ILE A 18 8.71 -8.31 -6.22
C ILE A 18 8.26 -8.74 -4.83
N ALA A 19 8.68 -9.94 -4.41
CA ALA A 19 8.51 -10.37 -3.03
C ALA A 19 9.78 -10.11 -2.22
N GLY A 20 9.64 -9.62 -0.98
CA GLY A 20 10.74 -9.55 -0.02
C GLY A 20 11.84 -8.53 -0.35
N LEU A 21 11.50 -7.35 -0.87
CA LEU A 21 12.47 -6.29 -1.14
C LEU A 21 13.04 -5.75 0.17
N ARG A 22 14.35 -5.96 0.41
CA ARG A 22 14.97 -5.74 1.74
C ARG A 22 15.60 -4.36 1.97
N ASN A 23 15.58 -3.47 0.97
CA ASN A 23 16.36 -2.22 1.02
C ASN A 23 15.70 -1.08 0.24
N ASP A 24 15.49 0.05 0.91
CA ASP A 24 14.98 1.32 0.38
C ASP A 24 15.70 1.78 -0.90
N SER A 25 17.01 1.56 -1.03
CA SER A 25 17.77 1.94 -2.23
C SER A 25 17.35 1.21 -3.50
N ILE A 26 16.80 -0.01 -3.37
CA ILE A 26 16.24 -0.74 -4.50
C ILE A 26 14.87 -0.16 -4.87
N PHE A 27 14.06 0.17 -3.87
CA PHE A 27 12.77 0.82 -4.09
C PHE A 27 12.94 2.20 -4.74
N SER A 28 13.86 3.04 -4.26
CA SER A 28 14.22 4.32 -4.89
C SER A 28 14.59 4.14 -6.35
N PHE A 29 15.47 3.17 -6.63
CA PHE A 29 15.90 2.86 -7.99
C PHE A 29 14.71 2.48 -8.90
N ILE A 30 13.75 1.69 -8.42
CA ILE A 30 12.52 1.37 -9.18
C ILE A 30 11.76 2.67 -9.47
N THR A 31 11.45 3.45 -8.44
CA THR A 31 10.64 4.68 -8.58
C THR A 31 11.29 5.70 -9.51
N GLU A 32 12.62 5.78 -9.55
CA GLU A 32 13.35 6.71 -10.42
C GLU A 32 13.39 6.27 -11.89
N ASN A 33 13.32 4.96 -12.16
CA ASN A 33 13.58 4.41 -13.50
C ASN A 33 12.35 3.75 -14.14
N ALA A 34 11.25 3.60 -13.42
CA ALA A 34 10.05 2.89 -13.86
C ALA A 34 8.78 3.77 -13.79
N GLY A 35 8.87 5.01 -14.26
CA GLY A 35 7.78 6.01 -14.18
C GLY A 35 6.50 5.67 -14.96
N SER A 36 6.50 4.62 -15.78
CA SER A 36 5.31 4.13 -16.46
C SER A 36 4.63 2.95 -15.75
N LEU A 37 5.08 2.58 -14.54
CA LEU A 37 4.48 1.49 -13.79
C LEU A 37 3.02 1.80 -13.46
N GLN A 38 2.16 0.85 -13.79
CA GLN A 38 0.74 0.86 -13.47
C GLN A 38 0.44 -0.16 -12.35
N VAL A 39 1.17 -1.27 -12.34
CA VAL A 39 1.03 -2.35 -11.35
C VAL A 39 2.35 -2.51 -10.60
N LEU A 40 2.30 -2.39 -9.27
CA LEU A 40 3.44 -2.62 -8.40
C LEU A 40 3.03 -3.53 -7.24
N GLN A 41 3.64 -4.72 -7.17
CA GLN A 41 3.46 -5.64 -6.05
C GLN A 41 4.76 -5.78 -5.28
N LEU A 42 4.71 -5.54 -3.97
CA LEU A 42 5.85 -5.48 -3.07
C LEU A 42 5.69 -6.41 -1.86
N SER A 43 4.98 -7.52 -2.00
CA SER A 43 4.58 -8.35 -0.86
C SER A 43 5.80 -8.78 0.00
N GLY A 44 5.72 -8.64 1.31
CA GLY A 44 6.81 -9.03 2.23
C GLY A 44 8.01 -8.08 2.27
N SER A 45 7.90 -6.88 1.70
CA SER A 45 9.04 -5.96 1.57
C SER A 45 9.29 -5.12 2.83
N LEU A 46 10.57 -4.83 3.09
CA LEU A 46 11.04 -4.04 4.23
C LEU A 46 11.36 -2.60 3.80
N ILE A 47 10.35 -1.91 3.29
CA ILE A 47 10.42 -0.52 2.80
C ILE A 47 9.86 0.40 3.89
N ASN A 48 10.57 1.48 4.20
CA ASN A 48 10.16 2.44 5.23
C ASN A 48 9.30 3.60 4.66
N ASP A 49 8.53 4.26 5.52
CA ASP A 49 7.72 5.42 5.10
C ASP A 49 8.55 6.58 4.57
N SER A 50 9.75 6.78 5.10
CA SER A 50 10.64 7.86 4.69
C SER A 50 10.99 7.78 3.19
N ILE A 51 11.30 6.59 2.68
CA ILE A 51 11.61 6.43 1.27
C ILE A 51 10.35 6.54 0.41
N VAL A 52 9.21 6.01 0.88
CA VAL A 52 7.92 6.16 0.17
C VAL A 52 7.55 7.63 0.03
N LYS A 53 7.66 8.43 1.10
CA LYS A 53 7.42 9.87 1.05
C LYS A 53 8.32 10.59 0.06
N GLN A 54 9.59 10.21 0.00
CA GLN A 54 10.57 10.83 -0.90
C GLN A 54 10.25 10.56 -2.38
N THR A 55 9.73 9.37 -2.69
CA THR A 55 9.66 8.89 -4.08
C THR A 55 8.25 8.68 -4.62
N ALA A 56 7.20 8.72 -3.79
CA ALA A 56 5.81 8.44 -4.19
C ALA A 56 5.31 9.29 -5.38
N GLN A 57 5.80 10.53 -5.53
CA GLN A 57 5.50 11.37 -6.70
C GLN A 57 5.85 10.74 -8.04
N ARG A 58 6.81 9.81 -8.07
CA ARG A 58 7.23 9.09 -9.27
C ARG A 58 6.34 7.90 -9.62
N LEU A 59 5.42 7.54 -8.72
CA LEU A 59 4.45 6.46 -8.86
C LEU A 59 3.05 6.98 -9.28
N SER A 60 2.97 8.18 -9.85
CA SER A 60 1.70 8.83 -10.20
C SER A 60 0.85 8.07 -11.24
N THR A 61 1.45 7.13 -11.96
CA THR A 61 0.81 6.25 -12.96
C THR A 61 0.26 4.95 -12.39
N ILE A 62 0.53 4.64 -11.12
CA ILE A 62 0.08 3.41 -10.45
C ILE A 62 -1.45 3.39 -10.36
N THR A 63 -2.02 2.28 -10.80
CA THR A 63 -3.44 1.93 -10.66
C THR A 63 -3.66 0.76 -9.71
N PHE A 64 -2.65 -0.11 -9.53
CA PHE A 64 -2.67 -1.25 -8.62
C PHE A 64 -1.42 -1.26 -7.75
N LEU A 65 -1.61 -1.30 -6.44
CA LEU A 65 -0.52 -1.38 -5.47
C LEU A 65 -0.79 -2.47 -4.44
N ASP A 66 0.18 -3.37 -4.25
CA ASP A 66 0.13 -4.40 -3.23
C ASP A 66 1.30 -4.24 -2.25
N LEU A 67 0.95 -3.99 -0.99
CA LEU A 67 1.83 -3.80 0.18
C LEU A 67 1.57 -4.86 1.25
N THR A 68 1.06 -6.02 0.86
CA THR A 68 0.83 -7.17 1.73
C THR A 68 2.11 -7.55 2.46
N CYS A 69 2.05 -7.78 3.76
CA CYS A 69 3.18 -8.14 4.62
C CYS A 69 4.35 -7.14 4.56
N CYS A 70 4.08 -5.84 4.37
CA CYS A 70 5.09 -4.79 4.50
C CYS A 70 5.02 -4.17 5.92
N PRO A 71 5.80 -4.67 6.91
CA PRO A 71 5.63 -4.29 8.31
C PRO A 71 6.05 -2.85 8.61
N LYS A 72 6.96 -2.30 7.80
CA LYS A 72 7.54 -0.96 7.99
C LYS A 72 6.82 0.16 7.24
N ILE A 73 5.65 -0.16 6.69
CA ILE A 73 4.73 0.80 6.10
C ILE A 73 3.67 1.13 7.14
N ASP A 74 3.42 2.42 7.32
CA ASP A 74 2.42 3.00 8.21
C ASP A 74 1.48 3.98 7.46
N ALA A 75 0.62 4.66 8.24
CA ALA A 75 -0.31 5.65 7.74
C ALA A 75 0.36 6.78 6.93
N GLN A 76 1.58 7.17 7.28
CA GLN A 76 2.28 8.27 6.63
C GLN A 76 2.77 7.90 5.23
N ALA A 77 3.16 6.63 5.00
CA ALA A 77 3.40 6.14 3.65
C ALA A 77 2.11 6.09 2.84
N LEU A 78 1.02 5.59 3.43
CA LEU A 78 -0.28 5.52 2.75
C LEU A 78 -0.79 6.92 2.36
N GLU A 79 -0.64 7.91 3.23
CA GLU A 79 -0.98 9.29 2.94
C GLU A 79 -0.17 9.83 1.76
N ALA A 80 1.15 9.58 1.74
CA ALA A 80 2.00 9.97 0.62
C ALA A 80 1.59 9.28 -0.69
N ILE A 81 1.34 7.97 -0.64
CA ILE A 81 0.85 7.20 -1.78
C ILE A 81 -0.46 7.80 -2.29
N GLY A 82 -1.46 8.00 -1.45
CA GLY A 82 -2.76 8.54 -1.87
C GLY A 82 -2.66 9.99 -2.32
N LYS A 83 -1.73 10.79 -1.77
CA LYS A 83 -1.45 12.15 -2.23
C LYS A 83 -0.91 12.20 -3.65
N TYR A 84 -0.05 11.26 -4.05
CA TYR A 84 0.66 11.32 -5.34
C TYR A 84 0.12 10.35 -6.40
N CYS A 85 -0.38 9.19 -6.00
CA CYS A 85 -0.89 8.12 -6.88
C CYS A 85 -2.39 8.32 -7.13
N LYS A 86 -2.77 9.42 -7.79
CA LYS A 86 -4.18 9.80 -8.01
C LYS A 86 -4.95 8.90 -8.98
N LEU A 87 -4.27 7.92 -9.59
CA LEU A 87 -4.87 6.90 -10.45
C LEU A 87 -5.05 5.56 -9.73
N LEU A 88 -4.71 5.47 -8.45
CA LEU A 88 -4.80 4.23 -7.68
C LEU A 88 -6.27 3.78 -7.57
N GLU A 89 -6.56 2.60 -8.12
CA GLU A 89 -7.88 1.97 -8.10
C GLU A 89 -7.91 0.72 -7.21
N THR A 90 -6.76 0.07 -6.99
CA THR A 90 -6.66 -1.13 -6.15
C THR A 90 -5.50 -1.03 -5.18
N LEU A 91 -5.80 -1.22 -3.89
CA LEU A 91 -4.81 -1.29 -2.82
C LEU A 91 -4.98 -2.61 -2.05
N CYS A 92 -3.92 -3.40 -1.99
CA CYS A 92 -3.84 -4.57 -1.12
C CYS A 92 -2.93 -4.26 0.07
N ARG A 93 -3.47 -4.32 1.28
CA ARG A 93 -2.78 -3.96 2.52
C ARG A 93 -3.13 -4.97 3.60
N ASP A 94 -2.65 -6.19 3.41
CA ASP A 94 -2.76 -7.27 4.40
C ASP A 94 -1.53 -7.29 5.29
N ILE A 95 -1.72 -7.37 6.61
CA ILE A 95 -0.61 -7.48 7.57
C ILE A 95 -0.49 -8.93 8.06
N MET A 96 0.71 -9.42 8.36
CA MET A 96 0.84 -10.72 9.03
C MET A 96 0.37 -10.62 10.48
N PHE A 97 -0.38 -11.61 10.97
CA PHE A 97 -0.89 -11.64 12.35
C PHE A 97 0.17 -11.34 13.43
N LEU A 98 1.42 -11.79 13.24
CA LEU A 98 2.52 -11.52 14.18
C LEU A 98 2.92 -10.03 14.24
N ASP A 99 2.73 -9.28 13.16
CA ASP A 99 3.00 -7.84 13.09
C ASP A 99 1.86 -7.01 13.72
N VAL A 100 0.70 -7.62 13.98
CA VAL A 100 -0.48 -6.97 14.60
C VAL A 100 -0.32 -6.86 16.12
N LEU A 101 0.48 -7.73 16.74
CA LEU A 101 0.77 -7.74 18.18
C LEU A 101 1.63 -6.53 18.59
N GLY A 102 1.07 -5.34 18.53
CA GLY A 102 1.72 -4.08 18.93
C GLY A 102 1.33 -2.85 18.12
N LYS A 103 0.61 -2.99 17.00
CA LYS A 103 0.20 -1.84 16.17
C LYS A 103 -1.12 -1.22 16.65
N VAL A 104 -1.06 0.04 17.07
CA VAL A 104 -2.21 0.92 17.36
C VAL A 104 -2.64 1.71 16.11
N GLU A 105 -1.89 1.62 15.02
CA GLU A 105 -1.93 2.52 13.86
C GLU A 105 -3.02 2.18 12.82
N ALA A 106 -3.86 1.18 13.07
CA ALA A 106 -4.86 0.73 12.10
C ALA A 106 -5.90 1.81 11.75
N GLU A 107 -6.24 2.65 12.72
CA GLU A 107 -7.13 3.80 12.53
C GLU A 107 -6.48 4.91 11.71
N ASP A 108 -5.19 5.20 11.96
CA ASP A 108 -4.44 6.18 11.19
C ASP A 108 -4.29 5.74 9.72
N GLU A 109 -4.03 4.45 9.46
CA GLU A 109 -3.99 3.90 8.10
C GLU A 109 -5.35 4.06 7.40
N ALA A 110 -6.46 3.75 8.08
CA ALA A 110 -7.80 3.91 7.55
C ALA A 110 -8.13 5.38 7.23
N ASN A 111 -7.75 6.31 8.11
CA ASN A 111 -7.94 7.74 7.92
C ASN A 111 -7.11 8.28 6.75
N ALA A 112 -5.86 7.82 6.59
CA ALA A 112 -5.02 8.17 5.46
C ALA A 112 -5.64 7.71 4.13
N ILE A 113 -6.16 6.48 4.07
CA ILE A 113 -6.85 5.94 2.89
C ILE A 113 -8.09 6.79 2.57
N ALA A 114 -8.99 6.96 3.54
CA ALA A 114 -10.22 7.73 3.38
C ALA A 114 -9.96 9.16 2.92
N GLY A 115 -8.97 9.83 3.52
CA GLY A 115 -8.65 11.23 3.22
C GLY A 115 -7.95 11.47 1.88
N THR A 116 -7.29 10.46 1.30
CA THR A 116 -6.39 10.70 0.15
C THR A 116 -6.68 9.88 -1.10
N MET A 117 -7.48 8.81 -1.01
CA MET A 117 -7.70 7.82 -2.08
C MET A 117 -9.17 7.68 -2.54
N PRO A 118 -9.87 8.75 -2.96
CA PRO A 118 -11.31 8.72 -3.27
C PRO A 118 -11.68 7.89 -4.52
N ARG A 119 -10.69 7.44 -5.30
CA ARG A 119 -10.87 6.65 -6.54
C ARG A 119 -10.66 5.15 -6.37
N LEU A 120 -10.41 4.68 -5.15
CA LEU A 120 -10.29 3.25 -4.90
C LEU A 120 -11.59 2.54 -5.29
N LYS A 121 -11.43 1.47 -6.07
CA LYS A 121 -12.47 0.50 -6.42
C LYS A 121 -12.33 -0.79 -5.62
N HIS A 122 -11.10 -1.20 -5.33
CA HIS A 122 -10.82 -2.42 -4.59
C HIS A 122 -9.86 -2.13 -3.44
N LEU A 123 -10.26 -2.53 -2.24
CA LEU A 123 -9.45 -2.38 -1.03
C LEU A 123 -9.43 -3.69 -0.26
N ASP A 124 -8.23 -4.19 0.03
CA ASP A 124 -8.00 -5.33 0.91
C ASP A 124 -7.25 -4.88 2.16
N LEU A 125 -7.84 -5.12 3.33
CA LEU A 125 -7.33 -4.78 4.66
C LEU A 125 -7.34 -6.01 5.55
N GLY A 126 -6.55 -7.01 5.19
CA GLY A 126 -6.41 -8.25 5.95
C GLY A 126 -5.68 -8.07 7.28
N PHE A 127 -6.24 -8.66 8.35
CA PHE A 127 -5.67 -8.72 9.70
C PHE A 127 -5.45 -7.35 10.37
N HIS A 128 -6.08 -6.29 9.87
CA HIS A 128 -6.13 -5.01 10.55
C HIS A 128 -7.15 -5.05 11.69
N LEU A 129 -6.78 -4.53 12.87
CA LEU A 129 -7.71 -4.22 13.96
C LEU A 129 -8.46 -2.92 13.66
N ILE A 130 -9.29 -2.94 12.62
CA ILE A 130 -10.07 -1.79 12.18
C ILE A 130 -11.44 -1.78 12.87
N SER A 131 -11.82 -0.62 13.41
CA SER A 131 -13.14 -0.40 14.00
C SER A 131 -14.22 -0.21 12.92
N THR A 132 -15.48 -0.44 13.28
CA THR A 132 -16.61 -0.15 12.40
C THR A 132 -16.64 1.31 11.94
N GLU A 133 -16.24 2.25 12.81
CA GLU A 133 -16.18 3.67 12.48
C GLU A 133 -15.15 3.96 11.38
N CYS A 134 -13.97 3.34 11.44
CA CYS A 134 -12.95 3.43 10.39
C CYS A 134 -13.47 2.89 9.04
N VAL A 135 -14.20 1.76 9.05
CA VAL A 135 -14.82 1.21 7.83
C VAL A 135 -15.83 2.19 7.26
N LEU A 136 -16.71 2.75 8.09
CA LEU A 136 -17.68 3.75 7.66
C LEU A 136 -17.01 5.00 7.11
N ASN A 137 -15.89 5.42 7.70
CA ASN A 137 -15.10 6.56 7.22
C ASN A 137 -14.50 6.29 5.83
N ILE A 138 -13.97 5.10 5.57
CA ILE A 138 -13.51 4.70 4.23
C ILE A 138 -14.68 4.70 3.24
N LEU A 139 -15.80 4.08 3.59
CA LEU A 139 -16.97 4.00 2.70
C LEU A 139 -17.58 5.38 2.39
N SER A 140 -17.50 6.32 3.32
CA SER A 140 -18.02 7.67 3.14
C SER A 140 -17.14 8.57 2.27
N HIS A 141 -15.87 8.22 2.04
CA HIS A 141 -14.93 9.02 1.22
C HIS A 141 -14.49 8.32 -0.07
N CYS A 142 -14.44 6.98 -0.09
CA CYS A 142 -14.12 6.17 -1.27
C CYS A 142 -15.39 5.76 -2.01
N HIS A 143 -16.08 6.72 -2.65
CA HIS A 143 -17.39 6.48 -3.29
C HIS A 143 -17.37 5.53 -4.49
N GLN A 144 -16.20 5.22 -5.03
CA GLN A 144 -16.03 4.30 -6.17
C GLN A 144 -15.77 2.87 -5.75
N LEU A 145 -15.80 2.57 -4.44
CA LEU A 145 -15.43 1.26 -3.92
C LEU A 145 -16.46 0.20 -4.35
N GLU A 146 -15.99 -0.77 -5.13
CA GLU A 146 -16.74 -1.91 -5.65
C GLU A 146 -16.48 -3.18 -4.82
N ARG A 147 -15.28 -3.31 -4.24
CA ARG A 147 -14.90 -4.44 -3.37
C ARG A 147 -14.12 -3.96 -2.16
N LEU A 148 -14.54 -4.45 -1.00
CA LEU A 148 -13.88 -4.25 0.28
C LEU A 148 -13.72 -5.61 0.96
N ILE A 149 -12.48 -6.02 1.19
CA ILE A 149 -12.14 -7.22 1.94
C ILE A 149 -11.55 -6.78 3.27
N ILE A 150 -12.11 -7.29 4.36
CA ILE A 150 -11.65 -7.03 5.73
C ILE A 150 -11.58 -8.38 6.43
N ASN A 151 -10.38 -8.81 6.81
CA ASN A 151 -10.22 -9.98 7.67
C ASN A 151 -10.13 -9.50 9.11
N VAL A 152 -11.26 -9.56 9.82
CA VAL A 152 -11.35 -9.12 11.21
C VAL A 152 -10.61 -10.12 12.08
N CYS A 153 -9.56 -9.66 12.76
CA CYS A 153 -8.92 -10.42 13.81
C CYS A 153 -9.80 -10.33 15.07
N VAL A 154 -10.56 -11.37 15.36
CA VAL A 154 -11.26 -11.49 16.64
C VAL A 154 -10.19 -11.67 17.70
N ARG A 155 -10.03 -10.72 18.64
CA ARG A 155 -9.36 -11.06 19.91
C ARG A 155 -10.20 -12.18 20.50
N GLU A 156 -9.63 -13.36 20.70
CA GLU A 156 -10.26 -14.37 21.54
C GLU A 156 -10.62 -13.66 22.86
N CYS A 157 -11.90 -13.61 23.19
CA CYS A 157 -12.33 -13.23 24.52
C CYS A 157 -11.65 -14.19 25.48
N GLU A 158 -10.71 -13.70 26.31
CA GLU A 158 -10.33 -14.41 27.52
C GLU A 158 -11.62 -14.54 28.36
N ILE A 159 -12.17 -15.76 28.40
CA ILE A 159 -13.26 -16.19 29.28
C ILE A 159 -12.68 -16.42 30.68
#